data_AF-U7PAR3-F1
#
_entry.id   AF-U7PAR3-F1
#
_cell.length_a   1.000
_cell.length_b   1.000
_cell.length_c   1.000
_cell.angle_alpha   90.00
_cell.angle_beta   90.00
_cell.angle_gamma   90.00
#
_symmetry.space_group_name_H-M   'P 1'
#
loop_
_entity.id
_entity.type
_entity.pdbx_description
1 polymer ?
#
loop_
_entity_poly.entity_id
_entity_poly.type
_entity_poly.pdbx_seq_one_letter_code
_entity_poly.pdbx_strand_id
1 'polypeptide(L)' 'MQRLVRYAATRGWEVQRTSGGHLRFSKPGCAPVFTSFTTKDRRAELNARAQLRRAEWQQRFRHDE' A
#
# COMPACT_ATOMS: atom_id res chain seq x y z
N MET A 1 11.48 -1.68 -3.72
CA MET A 1 10.55 -1.81 -2.56
C MET A 1 10.70 -0.71 -1.50
N GLN A 2 11.93 -0.34 -1.09
CA GLN A 2 12.15 0.67 -0.03
C GLN A 2 11.45 2.02 -0.29
N ARG A 3 11.37 2.47 -1.54
CA ARG A 3 10.68 3.71 -1.92
C ARG A 3 9.17 3.64 -1.65
N LEU A 4 8.55 2.49 -1.92
CA LEU A 4 7.13 2.26 -1.63
C LEU A 4 6.85 2.25 -0.13
N VAL A 5 7.70 1.58 0.67
CA VAL A 5 7.55 1.56 2.13
C VAL A 5 7.65 2.97 2.72
N ARG A 6 8.64 3.76 2.29
CA ARG A 6 8.77 5.18 2.70
C ARG A 6 7.53 5.99 2.29
N TYR A 7 7.07 5.84 1.05
CA TYR A 7 5.87 6.52 0.56
C TYR A 7 4.60 6.16 1.34
N ALA A 8 4.46 4.89 1.72
CA ALA A 8 3.35 4.41 2.52
C ALA A 8 3.41 5.04 3.92
N ALA A 9 4.57 5.00 4.57
CA ALA A 9 4.79 5.56 5.89
C ALA A 9 4.49 7.07 5.95
N THR A 10 4.92 7.85 4.95
CA THR A 10 4.64 9.32 4.91
C THR A 10 3.16 9.65 4.75
N ARG A 11 2.33 8.69 4.33
CA ARG A 11 0.88 8.84 4.15
C ARG A 11 0.07 8.18 5.27
N GLY A 12 0.73 7.73 6.34
CA GLY A 12 0.10 7.07 7.48
C GLY A 12 -0.39 5.66 7.18
N TRP A 13 0.19 5.00 6.17
CA TRP A 13 -0.01 3.56 5.98
C TRP A 13 0.93 2.79 6.90
N GLU A 14 0.37 1.85 7.64
CA GLU A 14 1.10 0.84 8.38
C GLU A 14 1.59 -0.25 7.42
N VAL A 15 2.83 -0.69 7.61
CA VAL A 15 3.48 -1.70 6.75
C VAL A 15 3.84 -2.91 7.59
N GLN A 16 3.29 -4.07 7.24
CA GLN A 16 3.56 -5.33 7.91
C GLN A 16 4.07 -6.37 6.92
N ARG A 17 5.02 -7.21 7.32
CA ARG A 17 5.43 -8.39 6.55
C ARG A 17 4.52 -9.56 6.91
N THR A 18 3.91 -10.18 5.92
CA THR A 18 3.16 -11.41 6.11
C THR A 18 4.12 -12.61 6.19
N SER A 19 3.65 -13.72 6.77
CA SER A 19 4.43 -14.97 6.92
C SER A 19 4.93 -15.53 5.58
N GLY A 20 4.24 -15.23 4.47
CA GLY A 20 4.64 -15.60 3.12
C GLY A 20 5.63 -14.64 2.44
N GLY A 21 6.17 -13.65 3.16
CA GLY A 21 7.15 -12.70 2.64
C GLY A 21 6.56 -11.55 1.81
N HIS A 22 5.23 -11.38 1.79
CA HIS A 22 4.59 -10.23 1.17
C HIS A 22 4.53 -9.04 2.12
N LEU A 23 4.44 -7.82 1.58
CA LEU A 23 4.08 -6.65 2.36
C LEU A 23 2.57 -6.47 2.33
N ARG A 24 2.00 -6.25 3.51
CA ARG A 24 0.65 -5.76 3.73
C ARG A 24 0.73 -4.30 4.12
N PHE A 25 -0.06 -3.47 3.45
CA PHE A 25 -0.26 -2.06 3.76
C PHE A 25 -1.68 -1.88 4.30
N SER A 26 -1.81 -1.34 5.50
CA SER A 26 -3.09 -1.04 6.14
C SER A 26 -3.17 0.43 6.51
N LYS A 27 -4.35 1.02 6.38
CA LYS A 27 -4.65 2.37 6.85
C LYS A 27 -6.12 2.41 7.27
N PRO A 28 -6.48 3.02 8.41
CA PRO A 28 -7.86 3.10 8.85
C PRO A 28 -8.75 3.70 7.76
N GLY A 29 -9.88 3.06 7.46
CA GLY A 29 -10.83 3.49 6.42
C GLY A 29 -10.40 3.22 4.97
N CYS A 30 -9.19 2.69 4.73
CA CYS A 30 -8.74 2.24 3.41
C CYS A 30 -8.80 0.71 3.28
N ALA A 31 -9.05 0.21 2.07
CA ALA A 31 -8.86 -1.20 1.77
C ALA A 31 -7.37 -1.60 1.90
N PRO A 32 -7.05 -2.77 2.50
CA PRO A 32 -5.68 -3.22 2.63
C PRO A 32 -5.08 -3.58 1.27
N VAL A 33 -3.80 -3.26 1.09
CA VAL A 33 -3.05 -3.49 -0.15
C VAL A 33 -1.93 -4.49 0.09
N PHE A 34 -1.80 -5.49 -0.78
CA PHE A 34 -0.80 -6.55 -0.66
C PHE A 34 0.15 -6.54 -1.86
N THR A 35 1.44 -6.79 -1.63
CA THR A 35 2.43 -6.87 -2.70
C THR A 35 3.60 -7.76 -2.31
N SER A 36 4.15 -8.50 -3.25
CA SER A 36 5.28 -9.38 -3.00
C SER A 36 6.56 -8.56 -2.77
N PHE A 37 7.36 -8.95 -1.77
CA PHE A 37 8.64 -8.30 -1.46
C PHE A 37 9.75 -8.82 -2.37
N THR A 38 9.63 -8.62 -3.68
CA THR A 38 10.69 -8.97 -4.64
C THR A 38 11.51 -7.74 -4.95
N THR A 39 12.76 -7.70 -4.50
CA THR A 39 13.65 -6.52 -4.51
C THR A 39 13.93 -5.93 -5.90
N LYS A 40 13.75 -6.71 -6.99
CA LYS A 40 13.98 -6.26 -8.37
C LYS A 40 12.72 -5.90 -9.16
N ASP A 41 11.51 -6.13 -8.63
CA ASP A 41 10.29 -5.90 -9.42
C ASP A 41 9.81 -4.45 -9.33
N ARG A 42 10.28 -3.62 -10.27
CA ARG A 42 9.84 -2.21 -10.42
C ARG A 42 8.34 -2.12 -10.74
N ARG A 43 7.77 -3.07 -11.47
CA ARG A 43 6.34 -3.06 -11.83
C ARG A 43 5.48 -3.33 -10.60
N ALA A 44 5.87 -4.30 -9.77
CA ALA A 44 5.19 -4.56 -8.50
C ALA A 44 5.17 -3.32 -7.59
N GLU A 45 6.29 -2.60 -7.50
CA GLU A 45 6.38 -1.35 -6.73
C GLU A 45 5.42 -0.27 -7.26
N LEU A 46 5.40 -0.04 -8.58
CA LEU A 46 4.54 0.95 -9.21
C LEU A 46 3.05 0.59 -9.09
N ASN A 47 2.72 -0.70 -9.27
CA ASN A 47 1.36 -1.21 -9.14
C ASN A 47 0.85 -1.06 -7.71
N ALA A 48 1.65 -1.44 -6.72
CA ALA A 48 1.30 -1.27 -5.32
C ALA A 48 1.11 0.21 -4.97
N ARG A 49 1.96 1.11 -5.46
CA ARG A 49 1.79 2.56 -5.27
C ARG A 49 0.47 3.06 -5.88
N ALA A 50 0.10 2.57 -7.06
CA ALA A 50 -1.18 2.91 -7.69
C ALA A 50 -2.38 2.37 -6.90
N GLN A 51 -2.27 1.17 -6.31
CA GLN A 51 -3.29 0.59 -5.44
C GLN A 51 -3.49 1.41 -4.16
N LEU A 52 -2.40 1.83 -3.50
CA LEU A 52 -2.47 2.71 -2.32
C LEU A 52 -3.23 4.00 -2.63
N ARG A 53 -2.87 4.68 -3.73
CA ARG A 53 -3.58 5.90 -4.15
C ARG A 53 -5.07 5.66 -4.40
N ARG A 54 -5.43 4.55 -5.06
CA ARG A 54 -6.82 4.19 -5.32
C ARG A 54 -7.58 3.94 -4.02
N ALA A 55 -6.99 3.23 -3.06
CA ALA A 55 -7.60 2.99 -1.76
C ALA A 55 -7.84 4.29 -0.99
N GLU A 56 -6.89 5.24 -1.02
CA GLU A 56 -7.09 6.56 -0.41
C GLU A 56 -8.19 7.37 -1.09
N TRP A 57 -8.29 7.31 -2.43
CA TRP A 57 -9.37 7.96 -3.16
C TRP A 57 -10.73 7.35 -2.81
N GLN A 58 -10.86 6.03 -2.78
CA GLN A 58 -12.10 5.34 -2.40
C GLN A 58 -12.50 5.65 -0.95
N GLN A 59 -11.54 5.75 -0.03
CA GLN A 59 -11.82 6.19 1.34
C GLN A 59 -12.43 7.59 1.35
N ARG A 60 -11.83 8.55 0.63
CA ARG A 60 -12.32 9.93 0.57
C ARG A 60 -13.74 9.98 0.05
N PHE A 61 -14.02 9.33 -1.08
CA PHE A 61 -15.37 9.27 -1.64
C PHE A 61 -16.40 8.65 -0.69
N ARG A 62 -16.03 7.62 0.08
CA ARG A 62 -16.93 7.00 1.06
C ARG A 62 -17.19 7.84 2.31
N HIS A 63 -16.36 8.84 2.59
CA HIS A 63 -16.55 9.72 3.74
C HIS A 63 -17.44 10.93 3.41
N ASP A 64 -17.60 11.26 2.13
CA ASP A 64 -18.44 12.36 1.64
C ASP A 64 -19.90 11.92 1.33
N GLU A 65 -20.29 10.69 1.71
CA GLU A 65 -21.67 10.15 1.65
C GLU A 65 -22.28 10.07 3.06
#